data_AF-A0A538MLJ4-F1
#
_entry.id   AF-A0A538MLJ4-F1
#
_cell.length_a   1.000
_cell.length_b   1.000
_cell.length_c   1.000
_cell.angle_alpha   90.00
_cell.angle_beta   90.00
_cell.angle_gamma   90.00
#
_symmetry.space_group_name_H-M   'P 1'
#
loop_
_entity.id
_entity.type
_entity.pdbx_description
1 polymer ?
#
loop_
_entity_poly.entity_id
_entity_poly.type
_entity_poly.pdbx_seq_one_letter_code
_entity_poly.pdbx_strand_id
1 'polypeptide(L)'
;MTLDTELGLKPAGAGGIVFKPLSAGEFVRAENDLQQVLDAVAGESGSRLERKSDDFGYEWIVVRDTDLEDQVTTIHAVAQGLEEAGFGEQLLAAAFKFEPKFGDRKTVYWIYGYKRGAFWPFVPTGEKERDNAEELELKAKLEKELPIEPDLSRWFGLFNAPL
;
A
#
# COMPACT_ATOMS: atom_id res chain seq x y z
N MET A 1 -16.37 -0.78 -6.73
CA MET A 1 -17.60 -1.50 -6.30
C MET A 1 -17.39 -3.00 -6.12
N THR A 2 -16.58 -3.69 -6.92
CA THR A 2 -16.40 -5.16 -6.88
C THR A 2 -15.91 -5.73 -5.54
N LEU A 3 -14.93 -5.09 -4.90
CA LEU A 3 -14.41 -5.51 -3.58
C LEU A 3 -15.49 -5.56 -2.50
N ASP A 4 -16.43 -4.62 -2.56
CA ASP A 4 -17.55 -4.55 -1.65
C ASP A 4 -18.56 -5.66 -1.95
N THR A 5 -19.11 -5.67 -3.16
CA THR A 5 -20.27 -6.50 -3.50
C THR A 5 -19.93 -7.96 -3.76
N GLU A 6 -18.73 -8.29 -4.24
CA GLU A 6 -18.34 -9.67 -4.57
C GLU A 6 -17.53 -10.35 -3.47
N LEU A 7 -16.73 -9.59 -2.71
CA LEU A 7 -15.82 -10.14 -1.70
C LEU A 7 -16.30 -9.92 -0.27
N GLY A 8 -17.29 -9.04 -0.06
CA GLY A 8 -17.76 -8.66 1.26
C GLY A 8 -16.67 -7.95 2.06
N LEU A 9 -15.82 -7.17 1.39
CA LEU A 9 -14.74 -6.39 2.00
C LEU A 9 -15.09 -4.90 2.00
N LYS A 10 -14.72 -4.18 3.06
CA LYS A 10 -14.81 -2.72 3.12
C LYS A 10 -13.42 -2.11 3.32
N PRO A 11 -13.14 -0.93 2.76
CA PRO A 11 -11.94 -0.18 3.10
C PRO A 11 -11.86 0.01 4.62
N ALA A 12 -10.67 -0.22 5.18
CA ALA A 12 -10.43 -0.13 6.62
C ALA A 12 -9.92 1.25 7.07
N GLY A 13 -10.08 2.27 6.22
CA GLY A 13 -9.67 3.63 6.54
C GLY A 13 -8.16 3.91 6.40
N ALA A 14 -7.40 3.00 5.79
CA ALA A 14 -5.94 3.08 5.75
C ALA A 14 -5.36 2.48 4.47
N GLY A 15 -4.53 3.27 3.81
CA GLY A 15 -3.58 2.80 2.79
C GLY A 15 -2.20 3.38 3.05
N GLY A 16 -1.20 2.90 2.34
CA GLY A 16 0.11 3.52 2.39
C GLY A 16 1.04 3.10 1.27
N ILE A 17 2.09 3.88 1.09
CA ILE A 17 3.17 3.62 0.15
C ILE A 17 4.45 3.34 0.93
N VAL A 18 5.16 2.28 0.54
CA VAL A 18 6.42 1.84 1.13
C VAL A 18 7.56 2.00 0.15
N PHE A 19 8.67 2.54 0.63
CA PHE A 19 9.86 2.81 -0.16
C PHE A 19 11.12 2.66 0.68
N LYS A 20 12.24 2.41 0.01
CA LYS A 20 13.55 2.34 0.67
C LYS A 20 14.10 3.75 0.89
N PRO A 21 14.51 4.14 2.10
CA PRO A 21 15.17 5.43 2.30
C PRO A 21 16.50 5.51 1.55
N LEU A 22 16.91 6.73 1.16
CA LEU A 22 18.20 7.00 0.53
C LEU A 22 19.36 6.86 1.53
N SER A 23 20.58 6.71 1.00
CA SER A 23 21.78 6.51 1.80
C SER A 23 22.16 7.77 2.59
N ALA A 24 22.94 7.60 3.67
CA ALA A 24 23.27 8.68 4.62
C ALA A 24 23.96 9.92 3.98
N GLY A 25 24.61 9.80 2.82
CA GLY A 25 25.26 10.92 2.13
C GLY A 25 24.29 11.87 1.42
N GLU A 26 23.08 11.40 1.10
CA GLU A 26 22.03 12.13 0.37
C GLU A 26 20.91 12.62 1.31
N PHE A 27 21.01 12.23 2.58
CA PHE A 27 19.93 12.25 3.57
C PHE A 27 19.32 13.63 3.82
N VAL A 28 20.13 14.69 4.01
CA VAL A 28 19.58 16.00 4.40
C VAL A 28 18.77 16.66 3.27
N ARG A 29 19.21 16.52 2.01
CA ARG A 29 18.47 17.06 0.86
C ARG A 29 17.20 16.24 0.63
N ALA A 30 17.36 14.92 0.57
CA ALA A 30 16.30 13.95 0.38
C ALA A 30 15.15 14.10 1.38
N GLU A 31 15.46 14.35 2.66
CA GLU A 31 14.47 14.57 3.72
C GLU A 31 13.66 15.85 3.50
N ASN A 32 14.31 16.94 3.07
CA ASN A 32 13.61 18.19 2.77
C ASN A 32 12.70 18.04 1.54
N ASP A 33 13.18 17.36 0.50
CA ASP A 33 12.41 17.12 -0.72
C ASP A 33 11.19 16.24 -0.42
N LEU A 34 11.36 15.19 0.40
CA LEU A 34 10.27 14.36 0.89
C LEU A 34 9.24 15.17 1.68
N GLN A 35 9.67 16.01 2.61
CA GLN A 35 8.74 16.83 3.40
C GLN A 35 7.95 17.81 2.50
N GLN A 36 8.60 18.42 1.50
CA GLN A 36 7.93 19.30 0.54
C GLN A 36 6.85 18.56 -0.27
N VAL A 37 7.13 17.34 -0.71
CA VAL A 37 6.13 16.49 -1.39
C VAL A 37 4.94 16.24 -0.48
N LEU A 38 5.18 15.86 0.79
CA LEU A 38 4.12 15.58 1.74
C LEU A 38 3.27 16.82 2.05
N ASP A 39 3.89 17.98 2.22
CA ASP A 39 3.20 19.24 2.50
C ASP A 39 2.33 19.66 1.30
N ALA A 40 2.84 19.48 0.07
CA ALA A 40 2.09 19.77 -1.15
C ALA A 40 0.85 18.85 -1.27
N VAL A 41 1.02 17.53 -1.10
CA VAL A 41 -0.09 16.58 -1.19
C VAL A 41 -1.08 16.76 -0.03
N ALA A 42 -0.62 17.07 1.18
CA ALA A 42 -1.50 17.34 2.32
C ALA A 42 -2.33 18.63 2.14
N GLY A 43 -1.81 19.61 1.39
CA GLY A 43 -2.55 20.83 1.06
C GLY A 43 -3.66 20.64 0.03
N GLU A 44 -3.53 19.61 -0.82
CA GLU A 44 -4.48 19.30 -1.90
C GLU A 44 -5.47 18.18 -1.54
N SER A 45 -5.03 17.22 -0.71
CA SER A 45 -5.85 16.09 -0.26
C SER A 45 -6.65 16.42 1.00
N GLY A 46 -7.86 15.87 1.11
CA GLY A 46 -8.64 15.87 2.36
C GLY A 46 -8.15 14.83 3.37
N SER A 47 -7.24 13.95 2.96
CA SER A 47 -6.77 12.80 3.74
C SER A 47 -5.65 13.16 4.69
N ARG A 48 -5.55 12.42 5.81
CA ARG A 48 -4.47 12.62 6.78
C ARG A 48 -3.26 11.76 6.44
N LEU A 49 -2.09 12.39 6.30
CA LEU A 49 -0.82 11.73 6.03
C LEU A 49 -0.01 11.52 7.32
N GLU A 50 0.58 10.34 7.48
CA GLU A 50 1.51 9.99 8.56
C GLU A 50 2.75 9.32 7.99
N ARG A 51 3.93 9.78 8.39
CA ARG A 51 5.19 9.08 8.08
C ARG A 51 5.54 8.09 9.20
N LYS A 52 5.94 6.87 8.82
CA LYS A 52 6.36 5.81 9.76
C LYS A 52 7.52 5.00 9.18
N SER A 53 8.42 4.57 10.05
CA SER A 53 9.45 3.58 9.70
C SER A 53 9.00 2.20 10.17
N ASP A 54 9.31 1.16 9.39
CA ASP A 54 9.09 -0.23 9.82
C ASP A 54 10.36 -0.87 10.40
N ASP A 55 10.20 -2.06 10.98
CA ASP A 55 11.28 -2.82 11.61
C ASP A 55 12.32 -3.35 10.59
N PHE A 56 12.04 -3.24 9.29
CA PHE A 56 12.91 -3.68 8.20
C PHE A 56 13.70 -2.53 7.57
N GLY A 57 13.55 -1.31 8.08
CA GLY A 57 14.25 -0.11 7.61
C GLY A 57 13.64 0.50 6.35
N TYR A 58 12.38 0.21 6.06
CA TYR A 58 11.61 0.92 5.04
C TYR A 58 10.80 2.06 5.64
N GLU A 59 10.55 3.07 4.81
CA GLU A 59 9.72 4.21 5.13
C GLU A 59 8.34 4.05 4.52
N TRP A 60 7.34 4.48 5.27
CA TRP A 60 5.94 4.42 4.92
C TRP A 60 5.32 5.81 4.99
N ILE A 61 4.60 6.19 3.94
CA ILE A 61 3.62 7.26 4.01
C ILE A 61 2.24 6.62 4.09
N VAL A 62 1.62 6.73 5.26
CA VAL A 62 0.29 6.19 5.57
C VAL A 62 -0.75 7.28 5.31
N VAL A 63 -1.73 6.95 4.47
CA VAL A 63 -2.90 7.78 4.18
C VAL A 63 -4.09 7.25 4.97
N ARG A 64 -4.65 8.08 5.84
CA ARG A 64 -5.85 7.81 6.63
C ARG A 64 -7.02 8.53 5.99
N ASP A 65 -7.89 7.75 5.37
CA ASP A 65 -9.14 8.21 4.78
C ASP A 65 -10.14 7.06 4.73
N THR A 66 -11.43 7.30 4.98
CA THR A 66 -12.46 6.25 4.88
C THR A 66 -12.81 5.92 3.44
N ASP A 67 -12.60 6.84 2.50
CA ASP A 67 -12.88 6.64 1.09
C ASP A 67 -11.66 6.02 0.38
N LEU A 68 -11.91 4.95 -0.40
CA LEU A 68 -10.84 4.24 -1.11
C LEU A 68 -10.31 5.04 -2.30
N GLU A 69 -11.17 5.77 -3.02
CA GLU A 69 -10.75 6.57 -4.17
C GLU A 69 -9.84 7.72 -3.72
N ASP A 70 -10.15 8.34 -2.58
CA ASP A 70 -9.28 9.36 -1.96
C ASP A 70 -7.95 8.76 -1.49
N GLN A 71 -7.95 7.56 -0.89
CA GLN A 71 -6.71 6.85 -0.55
C GLN A 71 -5.85 6.58 -1.80
N VAL A 72 -6.45 6.03 -2.87
CA VAL A 72 -5.76 5.71 -4.13
C VAL A 72 -5.19 6.97 -4.77
N THR A 73 -5.98 8.04 -4.82
CA THR A 73 -5.58 9.32 -5.41
C THR A 73 -4.43 9.95 -4.63
N THR A 74 -4.53 10.00 -3.31
CA THR A 74 -3.49 10.56 -2.45
C THR A 74 -2.20 9.74 -2.52
N ILE A 75 -2.29 8.40 -2.47
CA ILE A 75 -1.12 7.52 -2.60
C ILE A 75 -0.46 7.68 -3.98
N HIS A 76 -1.25 7.83 -5.04
CA HIS A 76 -0.72 8.10 -6.37
C HIS A 76 0.04 9.43 -6.43
N ALA A 77 -0.53 10.51 -5.88
CA ALA A 77 0.12 11.82 -5.82
C ALA A 77 1.43 11.78 -5.02
N VAL A 78 1.44 11.09 -3.86
CA VAL A 78 2.68 10.86 -3.10
C VAL A 78 3.71 10.10 -3.92
N ALA A 79 3.30 9.05 -4.65
CA ALA A 79 4.21 8.28 -5.49
C ALA A 79 4.84 9.14 -6.59
N GLN A 80 4.05 9.98 -7.26
CA GLN A 80 4.56 10.90 -8.29
C GLN A 80 5.55 11.91 -7.69
N GLY A 81 5.21 12.53 -6.57
CA GLY A 81 6.12 13.47 -5.91
C GLY A 81 7.42 12.79 -5.45
N LEU A 82 7.35 11.56 -4.95
CA LEU A 82 8.53 10.75 -4.63
C LEU A 82 9.38 10.47 -5.87
N GLU A 83 8.77 10.09 -7.00
CA GLU A 83 9.48 9.89 -8.27
C GLU A 83 10.19 11.17 -8.74
N GLU A 84 9.51 12.31 -8.70
CA GLU A 84 10.06 13.62 -9.06
C GLU A 84 11.21 14.06 -8.13
N ALA A 85 11.13 13.70 -6.85
CA ALA A 85 12.19 13.90 -5.87
C ALA A 85 13.35 12.88 -5.99
N GLY A 86 13.29 11.95 -6.95
CA GLY A 86 14.36 10.99 -7.22
C GLY A 86 14.28 9.67 -6.45
N PHE A 87 13.15 9.39 -5.78
CA PHE A 87 12.90 8.15 -5.04
C PHE A 87 12.23 7.04 -5.88
N GLY A 88 12.09 7.24 -7.20
CA GLY A 88 11.35 6.30 -8.06
C GLY A 88 11.91 4.87 -8.04
N GLU A 89 13.23 4.68 -7.99
CA GLU A 89 13.84 3.34 -7.90
C GLU A 89 13.65 2.68 -6.53
N GLN A 90 13.36 3.48 -5.52
CA GLN A 90 13.19 3.11 -4.13
C GLN A 90 11.75 2.72 -3.81
N LEU A 91 10.78 3.11 -4.66
CA LEU A 91 9.38 2.70 -4.53
C LEU A 91 9.25 1.18 -4.62
N LEU A 92 8.59 0.59 -3.62
CA LEU A 92 8.41 -0.85 -3.52
C LEU A 92 6.97 -1.23 -3.81
N ALA A 93 6.05 -0.73 -2.99
CA ALA A 93 4.64 -1.03 -3.09
C ALA A 93 3.74 0.07 -2.53
N ALA A 94 2.49 0.06 -2.97
CA ALA A 94 1.37 0.63 -2.25
C ALA A 94 0.51 -0.49 -1.68
N ALA A 95 -0.11 -0.29 -0.52
CA ALA A 95 -0.97 -1.26 0.13
C ALA A 95 -2.25 -0.58 0.64
N PHE A 96 -3.38 -1.25 0.45
CA PHE A 96 -4.70 -0.79 0.86
C PHE A 96 -5.32 -1.82 1.79
N LYS A 97 -5.71 -1.39 2.99
CA LYS A 97 -6.24 -2.27 4.02
C LYS A 97 -7.76 -2.40 3.88
N PHE A 98 -8.23 -3.64 3.94
CA PHE A 98 -9.63 -4.01 3.92
C PHE A 98 -9.96 -4.90 5.11
N GLU A 99 -11.17 -4.70 5.64
CA GLU A 99 -11.75 -5.54 6.66
C GLU A 99 -12.99 -6.25 6.10
N PRO A 100 -13.31 -7.46 6.58
CA PRO A 100 -14.57 -8.08 6.21
C PRO A 100 -15.77 -7.27 6.71
N LYS A 101 -16.82 -7.27 5.91
CA LYS A 101 -18.12 -6.72 6.28
C LYS A 101 -18.88 -7.62 7.24
N PHE A 102 -18.71 -8.94 7.10
CA PHE A 102 -19.44 -9.96 7.83
C PHE A 102 -18.52 -11.13 8.20
N GLY A 103 -18.77 -11.74 9.36
CA GLY A 103 -18.07 -12.94 9.83
C GLY A 103 -16.65 -12.69 10.39
N ASP A 104 -15.99 -13.77 10.78
CA ASP A 104 -14.65 -13.76 11.40
C ASP A 104 -13.51 -13.76 10.35
N ARG A 105 -13.77 -13.21 9.15
CA ARG A 105 -12.74 -13.14 8.11
C ARG A 105 -11.55 -12.31 8.59
N LYS A 106 -10.39 -12.56 8.00
CA LYS A 106 -9.15 -11.87 8.37
C LYS A 106 -9.00 -10.58 7.58
N THR A 107 -8.23 -9.64 8.11
CA THR A 107 -7.81 -8.43 7.40
C THR A 107 -7.14 -8.81 6.07
N VAL A 108 -7.48 -8.08 5.01
CA VAL A 108 -6.93 -8.27 3.66
C VAL A 108 -6.18 -7.01 3.27
N TYR A 109 -4.99 -7.16 2.71
CA TYR A 109 -4.27 -6.09 2.04
C TYR A 109 -4.28 -6.34 0.54
N TRP A 110 -4.63 -5.32 -0.23
CA TRP A 110 -4.36 -5.30 -1.66
C TRP A 110 -3.08 -4.52 -1.89
N ILE A 111 -2.07 -5.21 -2.43
CA ILE A 111 -0.72 -4.65 -2.61
C ILE A 111 -0.48 -4.44 -4.09
N TYR A 112 -0.04 -3.24 -4.46
CA TYR A 112 0.43 -2.88 -5.78
C TYR A 112 1.96 -2.79 -5.77
N GLY A 113 2.66 -3.54 -6.62
CA GLY A 113 4.11 -3.48 -6.75
C GLY A 113 4.58 -2.59 -7.89
N TYR A 114 5.30 -1.51 -7.58
CA TYR A 114 5.74 -0.51 -8.58
C TYR A 114 6.62 -1.10 -9.68
N LYS A 115 7.56 -1.99 -9.32
CA LYS A 115 8.47 -2.62 -10.30
C LYS A 115 7.78 -3.52 -11.33
N ARG A 116 6.54 -3.93 -11.04
CA ARG A 116 5.80 -4.90 -11.85
C ARG A 116 4.53 -4.31 -12.46
N GLY A 117 4.00 -3.23 -11.89
CA GLY A 117 2.72 -2.67 -12.30
C GLY A 117 1.56 -3.63 -12.07
N ALA A 118 1.63 -4.42 -10.99
CA ALA A 118 0.69 -5.52 -10.74
C ALA A 118 0.29 -5.60 -9.27
N PHE A 119 -0.90 -6.18 -9.03
CA PHE A 119 -1.50 -6.35 -7.72
C PHE A 119 -1.43 -7.78 -7.21
N TRP A 120 -1.45 -7.96 -5.89
CA TRP A 120 -1.76 -9.23 -5.24
C TRP A 120 -2.44 -9.02 -3.88
N PRO A 121 -3.30 -9.97 -3.46
CA PRO A 121 -3.82 -9.97 -2.10
C PRO A 121 -2.78 -10.52 -1.12
N PHE A 122 -2.83 -10.01 0.11
CA PHE A 122 -2.07 -10.51 1.24
C PHE A 122 -2.97 -10.59 2.47
N VAL A 123 -3.05 -11.78 3.08
CA VAL A 123 -3.95 -12.06 4.19
C VAL A 123 -3.13 -12.58 5.38
N PRO A 124 -2.61 -11.70 6.25
CA PRO A 124 -1.84 -12.12 7.40
C PRO A 124 -2.71 -12.83 8.43
N THR A 125 -2.16 -13.90 9.02
CA THR A 125 -2.85 -14.73 10.04
C THR A 125 -2.13 -14.75 11.38
N GLY A 126 -0.91 -14.20 11.43
CA GLY A 126 -0.03 -14.12 12.58
C GLY A 126 1.18 -13.24 12.25
N GLU A 127 2.22 -13.25 13.08
CA GLU A 127 3.38 -12.36 12.90
C GLU A 127 4.14 -12.59 11.59
N LYS A 128 4.22 -13.84 11.12
CA LYS A 128 4.92 -14.24 9.88
C LYS A 128 4.17 -15.31 9.10
N GLU A 129 2.86 -15.40 9.31
CA GLU A 129 1.99 -16.39 8.67
C GLU A 129 0.94 -15.71 7.80
N ARG A 130 0.56 -16.38 6.70
CA ARG A 130 -0.40 -15.87 5.72
C ARG A 130 -1.37 -16.95 5.26
N ASP A 131 -2.56 -16.54 4.86
CA ASP A 131 -3.62 -17.42 4.38
C ASP A 131 -3.55 -17.56 2.86
N ASN A 132 -2.65 -18.43 2.38
CA ASN A 132 -2.47 -18.63 0.94
C ASN A 132 -3.74 -19.10 0.22
N ALA A 133 -4.63 -19.82 0.91
CA ALA A 133 -5.88 -20.30 0.32
C ALA A 133 -6.83 -19.14 0.04
N GLU A 134 -7.06 -18.26 1.02
CA GLU A 134 -7.86 -17.04 0.84
C GLU A 134 -7.24 -16.12 -0.22
N GLU A 135 -5.92 -15.95 -0.23
CA GLU A 135 -5.24 -15.10 -1.22
C GLU A 135 -5.43 -15.61 -2.66
N LEU A 136 -5.36 -16.92 -2.89
CA LEU A 136 -5.63 -17.51 -4.21
C LEU A 136 -7.09 -17.37 -4.63
N GLU A 137 -8.03 -17.51 -3.68
CA GLU A 137 -9.45 -17.25 -3.92
C GLU A 137 -9.69 -15.79 -4.33
N LEU A 138 -9.11 -14.84 -3.60
CA LEU A 138 -9.21 -13.40 -3.89
C LEU A 138 -8.62 -13.05 -5.27
N LYS A 139 -7.46 -13.64 -5.63
CA LYS A 139 -6.89 -13.52 -6.97
C LYS A 139 -7.88 -13.99 -8.04
N ALA A 140 -8.44 -15.19 -7.90
CA ALA A 140 -9.31 -15.77 -8.92
C ALA A 140 -10.56 -14.92 -9.18
N LYS A 141 -11.03 -14.18 -8.16
CA LYS A 141 -12.19 -13.29 -8.29
C LYS A 141 -11.84 -11.98 -9.01
N LEU A 142 -10.66 -11.40 -8.79
CA LEU A 142 -10.30 -10.09 -9.36
C LEU A 142 -9.34 -10.11 -10.55
N GLU A 143 -8.82 -11.26 -10.96
CA GLU A 143 -7.84 -11.35 -12.06
C GLU A 143 -8.36 -10.87 -13.43
N LYS A 144 -9.67 -10.69 -13.59
CA LYS A 144 -10.29 -10.10 -14.78
C LYS A 144 -10.43 -8.58 -14.72
N GLU A 145 -10.30 -8.00 -13.53
CA GLU A 145 -10.52 -6.57 -13.29
C GLU A 145 -9.23 -5.82 -12.96
N LEU A 146 -8.28 -6.49 -12.32
CA LEU A 146 -6.99 -5.93 -11.92
C LEU A 146 -5.85 -6.69 -12.59
N PRO A 147 -4.73 -6.01 -12.92
CA PRO A 147 -3.52 -6.69 -13.38
C PRO A 147 -2.91 -7.44 -12.19
N ILE A 148 -3.27 -8.70 -11.99
CA ILE A 148 -2.73 -9.53 -10.90
C ILE A 148 -1.37 -10.10 -11.29
N GLU A 149 -0.41 -10.09 -10.37
CA GLU A 149 0.89 -10.72 -10.56
C GLU A 149 0.74 -12.25 -10.68
N PRO A 150 1.06 -12.87 -11.83
CA PRO A 150 0.91 -14.31 -12.03
C PRO A 150 1.96 -15.15 -11.28
N ASP A 151 3.15 -14.62 -11.01
CA ASP A 151 4.21 -15.32 -10.29
C ASP A 151 4.04 -15.17 -8.78
N LEU A 152 3.49 -16.21 -8.13
CA LEU A 152 3.25 -16.24 -6.68
C LEU A 152 4.52 -16.05 -5.85
N SER A 153 5.71 -16.37 -6.38
CA SER A 153 6.98 -16.14 -5.68
C SER A 153 7.31 -14.66 -5.52
N ARG A 154 6.62 -13.79 -6.27
CA ARG A 154 6.74 -12.33 -6.20
C ARG A 154 5.78 -11.68 -5.23
N TRP A 155 4.86 -12.46 -4.66
CA TRP A 155 3.92 -11.97 -3.67
C TRP A 155 4.61 -11.83 -2.32
N PHE A 156 5.32 -10.73 -2.13
CA PHE A 156 5.88 -10.43 -0.83
C PHE A 156 4.77 -10.07 0.16
N GLY A 157 4.93 -10.54 1.40
CA GLY A 157 4.05 -10.18 2.51
C GLY A 157 4.53 -8.89 3.17
N LEU A 158 3.59 -8.00 3.47
CA LEU A 158 3.85 -6.79 4.24
C LEU A 158 3.53 -7.06 5.72
N PHE A 159 4.29 -7.98 6.31
CA PHE A 159 4.20 -8.28 7.73
C PHE A 159 4.56 -7.02 8.53
N ASN A 160 3.74 -6.65 9.51
CA ASN A 160 3.87 -5.43 10.31
C ASN A 160 3.72 -4.10 9.55
N ALA A 161 3.02 -4.09 8.41
CA ALA A 161 2.62 -2.83 7.76
C ALA A 161 1.90 -1.90 8.75
N PRO A 162 2.27 -0.62 8.85
CA PRO A 162 1.76 0.28 9.89
C PRO A 162 0.37 0.90 9.53
N LEU A 163 -0.52 0.06 8.98
CA LEU A 163 -1.84 0.40 8.43
C LEU A 163 -2.99 0.00 9.36
#